data_AF-A0A3D4H2P6-F1
#
_entry.id   AF-A0A3D4H2P6-F1
#
_cell.length_a   1.000
_cell.length_b   1.000
_cell.length_c   1.000
_cell.angle_alpha   90.00
_cell.angle_beta   90.00
_cell.angle_gamma   90.00
#
_symmetry.space_group_name_H-M   'P 1'
#
loop_
_entity.id
_entity.type
_entity.pdbx_description
1 polymer ?
#
loop_
_entity_poly.entity_id
_entity_poly.type
_entity_poly.pdbx_seq_one_letter_code
_entity_poly.pdbx_strand_id
1 'polypeptide(L)' 'KNDDWGDEFLFQRMDVLEQAGASPLELESKDAAMIRELQPGLYTVIASDFDGEEGIALIEVFELP' A
#
# COMPACT_ATOMS: atom_id res chain seq x y z
N LYS A 1 -0.96 -11.11 -8.76
CA LYS A 1 -0.04 -11.36 -7.60
C LYS A 1 0.52 -10.06 -7.04
N ASN A 2 0.84 -10.03 -5.75
CA ASN A 2 1.44 -8.91 -5.06
C ASN A 2 2.82 -9.32 -4.54
N ASP A 3 3.87 -9.12 -5.35
CA ASP A 3 5.19 -9.68 -5.08
C ASP A 3 6.37 -8.78 -5.48
N ASP A 4 6.12 -7.61 -6.06
CA ASP A 4 7.13 -6.63 -6.49
C ASP A 4 6.99 -5.24 -5.82
N TRP A 5 6.10 -5.12 -4.82
CA TRP A 5 5.84 -3.86 -4.12
C TRP A 5 6.89 -3.52 -3.07
N GLY A 6 7.71 -4.49 -2.66
CA GLY A 6 8.79 -4.33 -1.69
C GLY A 6 10.04 -3.63 -2.22
N ASP A 7 9.94 -2.84 -3.29
CA ASP A 7 11.08 -2.11 -3.84
C ASP A 7 11.67 -1.15 -2.77
N GLU A 8 12.97 -0.84 -2.85
CA GLU A 8 13.77 -0.24 -1.76
C GLU A 8 13.14 1.00 -1.08
N PHE A 9 12.26 1.73 -1.77
CA PHE A 9 11.63 2.97 -1.31
C PHE A 9 10.60 2.82 -0.18
N LEU A 10 9.93 1.67 -0.03
CA LEU A 10 8.95 1.48 1.06
C LEU A 10 9.58 0.93 2.33
N PHE A 11 10.56 0.02 2.21
CA PHE A 11 11.29 -0.48 3.37
C PHE A 11 12.13 0.61 4.05
N GLN A 12 12.61 1.61 3.31
CA GLN A 12 13.25 2.80 3.89
C GLN A 12 12.28 3.71 4.66
N ARG A 13 10.96 3.48 4.57
CA ARG A 13 9.90 4.32 5.14
C ARG A 13 8.96 3.55 6.09
N MET A 14 9.45 2.49 6.73
CA MET A 14 8.66 1.73 7.73
C MET A 14 8.15 2.61 8.88
N ASP A 15 8.87 3.69 9.19
CA ASP A 15 8.47 4.72 10.17
C ASP A 15 7.13 5.39 9.81
N VAL A 16 6.80 5.44 8.52
CA VAL A 16 5.55 6.02 8.03
C VAL A 16 4.35 5.17 8.41
N LEU A 17 4.48 3.84 8.42
CA LEU A 17 3.40 2.95 8.85
C LEU A 17 3.07 3.19 10.33
N GLU A 18 4.10 3.36 11.17
CA GLU A 18 3.92 3.72 12.58
C GLU A 18 3.23 5.09 12.73
N GLN A 19 3.68 6.11 11.98
CA GLN A 19 3.07 7.45 12.00
C GLN A 19 1.60 7.43 11.53
N ALA A 20 1.28 6.56 10.56
CA ALA A 20 -0.05 6.35 10.04
C ALA A 20 -0.97 5.56 11.00
N GLY A 21 -0.41 4.92 12.04
CA GLY A 21 -1.11 3.96 12.88
C GLY A 21 -1.41 2.63 12.16
N ALA A 22 -0.72 2.34 11.06
CA ALA A 22 -0.83 1.12 10.29
C ALA A 22 0.06 0.00 10.86
N SER A 23 -0.31 -1.25 10.61
CA SER A 23 0.52 -2.40 10.97
C SER A 23 1.81 -2.41 10.15
N PRO A 24 2.96 -2.78 10.74
CA PRO A 24 4.20 -2.91 9.99
C PRO A 24 4.10 -4.06 8.97
N LEU A 25 4.66 -3.86 7.79
CA LEU A 25 4.79 -4.93 6.80
C LEU A 25 5.95 -5.84 7.18
N GLU A 26 5.72 -7.15 7.15
CA GLU A 26 6.80 -8.11 7.35
C GLU A 26 7.75 -8.10 6.14
N LEU A 27 9.05 -8.28 6.42
CA LEU A 27 10.05 -8.48 5.38
C LEU A 27 9.67 -9.73 4.57
N GLU A 28 9.69 -9.62 3.24
CA GLU A 28 9.26 -10.69 2.31
C GLU A 28 7.73 -10.99 2.30
N SER A 29 6.89 -10.19 2.97
CA SER A 29 5.44 -10.30 2.83
C SER A 29 4.97 -10.02 1.40
N LYS A 30 3.82 -10.59 1.04
CA LYS A 30 3.10 -10.29 -0.21
C LYS A 30 2.13 -9.13 -0.05
N ASP A 31 2.42 -8.23 0.89
CA ASP A 31 1.63 -7.04 1.13
C ASP A 31 2.15 -5.89 0.27
N ALA A 32 1.23 -5.03 -0.15
CA ALA A 32 1.51 -3.87 -1.00
C ALA A 32 1.16 -2.62 -0.22
N ALA A 33 2.06 -1.64 -0.27
CA ALA A 33 1.75 -0.29 0.15
C ALA A 33 2.28 0.69 -0.90
N MET A 34 1.80 1.92 -0.89
CA MET A 34 2.44 3.02 -1.60
C MET A 34 2.21 4.31 -0.85
N ILE A 35 3.15 5.24 -0.98
CA ILE A 35 3.01 6.60 -0.46
C ILE A 35 2.84 7.54 -1.65
N ARG A 36 1.82 8.40 -1.59
CA ARG A 36 1.53 9.42 -2.61
C ARG A 36 1.11 10.72 -1.94
N GLU A 37 1.67 11.82 -2.43
CA GLU A 37 1.17 13.15 -2.12
C GLU A 37 0.03 13.49 -3.09
N LEU A 38 -1.13 13.83 -2.56
CA LEU A 38 -2.32 14.17 -3.35
C LEU A 38 -2.72 15.61 -3.06
N GLN A 39 -3.00 16.36 -4.12
CA GLN A 39 -3.65 17.66 -3.96
C GLN A 39 -5.10 17.46 -3.50
N PRO A 40 -5.74 18.46 -2.86
CA PRO A 40 -7.13 18.33 -2.45
C PRO A 40 -8.05 17.99 -3.63
N GLY A 41 -8.82 16.91 -3.50
CA GLY A 41 -9.68 16.43 -4.58
C GLY A 41 -10.31 15.07 -4.28
N LEU A 42 -11.21 14.64 -5.16
CA LEU A 42 -11.80 13.30 -5.10
C LEU A 42 -10.96 12.32 -5.92
N TYR A 43 -10.60 11.20 -5.30
CA TYR A 43 -9.81 10.15 -5.92
C TYR A 43 -10.52 8.80 -5.81
N THR A 44 -10.19 7.88 -6.70
CA THR A 44 -10.66 6.49 -6.69
C THR A 44 -9.46 5.58 -6.63
N VAL A 45 -9.48 4.64 -5.67
CA VAL A 45 -8.51 3.55 -5.64
C VAL A 45 -9.05 2.41 -6.51
N ILE A 46 -8.21 1.90 -7.40
CA ILE A 46 -8.52 0.76 -8.26
C ILE A 46 -7.67 -0.40 -7.78
N ALA A 47 -8.32 -1.51 -7.42
CA ALA A 47 -7.66 -2.78 -7.19
C ALA A 47 -8.08 -3.76 -8.29
N SER A 48 -7.09 -4.45 -8.84
CA SER A 48 -7.27 -5.44 -9.89
C SER A 48 -6.26 -6.56 -9.70
N ASP A 49 -6.66 -7.79 -10.00
CA ASP A 49 -5.69 -8.87 -10.13
C ASP A 49 -4.92 -8.74 -11.46
N PHE A 50 -3.66 -9.20 -11.45
CA PHE A 50 -2.77 -9.15 -12.60
C PHE A 50 -3.20 -10.09 -13.72
N ASP A 51 -3.70 -11.28 -13.38
CA ASP A 51 -4.12 -12.31 -14.32
C ASP A 51 -5.61 -12.18 -14.69
N GLY A 52 -6.30 -11.17 -14.13
CA GLY A 52 -7.72 -10.89 -14.38
C GLY A 52 -8.66 -11.83 -13.64
N GLU A 53 -8.19 -12.49 -12.59
CA GLU A 53 -9.01 -13.37 -11.76
C GLU A 53 -9.90 -12.57 -10.79
N GLU A 54 -11.01 -13.19 -10.37
CA GLU A 54 -11.92 -12.61 -9.37
C GLU A 54 -11.44 -12.96 -7.95
N GLY A 55 -11.71 -12.07 -7.00
CA GLY A 55 -11.33 -12.28 -5.60
C GLY A 55 -11.82 -11.17 -4.69
N ILE A 56 -11.46 -11.28 -3.41
CA ILE A 56 -11.71 -10.26 -2.39
C ILE A 56 -10.41 -9.51 -2.15
N ALA A 57 -10.44 -8.19 -2.26
CA ALA A 57 -9.34 -7.31 -1.89
C ALA A 57 -9.74 -6.46 -0.67
N LEU A 58 -8.79 -6.25 0.23
CA LEU A 58 -8.88 -5.27 1.30
C LEU A 58 -7.94 -4.10 0.96
N ILE A 59 -8.44 -2.88 1.08
CA ILE A 59 -7.68 -1.65 0.86
C ILE A 59 -7.85 -0.78 2.10
N GLU A 60 -6.73 -0.33 2.65
CA GLU A 60 -6.69 0.62 3.75
C GLU A 60 -6.00 1.90 3.27
N VAL A 61 -6.55 3.06 3.65
CA VAL A 61 -6.03 4.37 3.28
C VAL A 61 -5.78 5.16 4.56
N PHE A 62 -4.55 5.63 4.72
CA PHE A 62 -4.13 6.40 5.89
C PHE A 62 -3.64 7.78 5.45
N GLU A 63 -4.05 8.80 6.20
CA GLU A 63 -3.48 10.13 6.09
C GLU A 63 -2.19 10.19 6.90
N LEU A 64 -1.14 10.78 6.33
CA LEU A 64 0.13 10.98 7.00
C LEU A 64 0.17 12.42 7.55
N PRO A 65 0.73 12.63 8.75
CA PRO A 65 0.90 13.97 9.33
C PRO A 65 1.88 14.86 8.56
#